data_AF-A0A9C9K232-F1
#
_entry.id   AF-A0A9C9K232-F1
#
_cell.length_a   1.000
_cell.length_b   1.000
_cell.length_c   1.000
_cell.angle_alpha   90.00
_cell.angle_beta   90.00
_cell.angle_gamma   90.00
#
_symmetry.space_group_name_H-M   'P 1'
#
loop_
_entity.id
_entity.type
_entity.pdbx_description
1 polymer ?
#
loop_
_entity_poly.entity_id
_entity_poly.type
_entity_poly.pdbx_seq_one_letter_code
_entity_poly.pdbx_strand_id
1 'polypeptide(L)'
;MERTEIKNSNKMVKKSVLEKILRNIVSNGYEYAFVIDGEGFIISKGSGKIPDELAEEASLIAKMAFLRLSEIIDGEPTEVTIPLYGKGKIVLRPMVLDDMLFTLVVRIPHGKFYKRFLSRMEKDIRSFLKGA
;
A
#
# COMPACT_ATOMS: atom_id res chain seq x y z
N MET A 1 -25.14 6.62 25.59
CA MET A 1 -23.78 6.06 25.48
C MET A 1 -23.60 5.06 24.33
N GLU A 2 -24.67 4.57 23.67
CA GLU A 2 -24.59 3.55 22.60
C GLU A 2 -24.02 4.03 21.24
N ARG A 3 -24.14 5.31 20.87
CA ARG A 3 -23.66 5.80 19.56
C ARG A 3 -22.14 5.79 19.40
N THR A 4 -21.39 5.87 20.51
CA THR A 4 -19.92 5.91 20.50
C THR A 4 -19.32 4.52 20.31
N GLU A 5 -19.95 3.49 20.88
CA GLU A 5 -19.52 2.09 20.76
C GLU A 5 -19.73 1.53 19.36
N ILE A 6 -20.86 1.86 18.71
CA ILE A 6 -21.15 1.41 17.34
C ILE A 6 -20.16 2.02 16.34
N LYS A 7 -19.78 3.30 16.50
CA LYS A 7 -18.75 3.94 15.66
C LYS A 7 -17.37 3.30 15.85
N ASN A 8 -17.00 2.94 17.07
CA ASN A 8 -15.73 2.27 17.35
C ASN A 8 -15.70 0.83 16.84
N SER A 9 -16.80 0.08 16.96
CA SER A 9 -16.93 -1.26 16.38
C SER A 9 -16.81 -1.25 14.85
N ASN A 10 -17.50 -0.34 14.16
CA ASN A 10 -17.38 -0.23 12.71
C ASN A 10 -15.96 0.17 12.27
N LYS A 11 -15.30 1.07 13.00
CA LYS A 11 -13.91 1.47 12.72
C LYS A 11 -12.92 0.31 12.95
N MET A 12 -13.13 -0.50 13.98
CA MET A 12 -12.34 -1.73 14.25
C MET A 12 -12.55 -2.82 13.19
N VAL A 13 -13.80 -3.07 12.78
CA VAL A 13 -14.12 -4.08 11.76
C VAL A 13 -13.51 -3.71 10.41
N LYS A 14 -13.56 -2.44 10.00
CA LYS A 14 -12.94 -1.96 8.75
C LYS A 14 -11.41 -2.16 8.76
N LYS A 15 -10.71 -1.77 9.83
CA LYS A 15 -9.25 -1.97 9.92
C LYS A 15 -8.85 -3.45 9.77
N SER A 16 -9.69 -4.37 10.26
CA SER A 16 -9.46 -5.82 10.16
C SER A 16 -9.50 -6.38 8.73
N VAL A 17 -10.26 -5.76 7.82
CA VAL A 17 -10.39 -6.25 6.43
C VAL A 17 -9.17 -5.89 5.60
N LEU A 18 -8.73 -4.62 5.65
CA LEU A 18 -7.52 -4.20 4.96
C LEU A 18 -6.29 -4.94 5.48
N GLU A 19 -6.21 -5.13 6.80
CA GLU A 19 -5.15 -5.94 7.41
C GLU A 19 -5.19 -7.40 6.92
N LYS A 20 -6.36 -8.03 6.79
CA LYS A 20 -6.49 -9.37 6.21
C LYS A 20 -5.99 -9.45 4.75
N ILE A 21 -6.33 -8.46 3.93
CA ILE A 21 -5.85 -8.39 2.53
C ILE A 21 -4.32 -8.30 2.51
N LEU A 22 -3.73 -7.44 3.33
CA LEU A 22 -2.27 -7.28 3.41
C LEU A 22 -1.59 -8.52 4.01
N ARG A 23 -2.20 -9.19 4.99
CA ARG A 23 -1.72 -10.48 5.51
C ARG A 23 -1.75 -11.57 4.45
N ASN A 24 -2.74 -11.56 3.56
CA ASN A 24 -2.80 -12.49 2.43
C ASN A 24 -1.62 -12.26 1.46
N ILE A 25 -1.21 -11.01 1.24
CA ILE A 25 0.02 -10.71 0.49
C ILE A 25 1.21 -11.37 1.17
N VAL A 26 1.44 -11.13 2.46
CA VAL A 26 2.58 -11.73 3.19
C VAL A 26 2.52 -13.26 3.17
N SER A 27 1.34 -13.84 3.40
CA SER A 27 1.12 -15.30 3.40
C SER A 27 1.39 -15.95 2.03
N ASN A 28 1.32 -15.17 0.95
CA ASN A 28 1.70 -15.63 -0.38
C ASN A 28 3.22 -15.62 -0.60
N GLY A 29 4.03 -15.36 0.43
CA GLY A 29 5.50 -15.39 0.38
C GLY A 29 6.13 -14.07 -0.05
N TYR A 30 5.53 -12.95 0.34
CA TYR A 30 6.13 -11.61 0.28
C TYR A 30 6.64 -11.25 1.68
N GLU A 31 7.69 -10.44 1.81
CA GLU A 31 8.34 -10.22 3.12
C GLU A 31 7.52 -9.28 4.02
N TYR A 32 6.97 -8.21 3.44
CA TYR A 32 6.03 -7.30 4.09
C TYR A 32 5.13 -6.61 3.07
N ALA A 33 3.96 -6.16 3.53
CA ALA A 33 3.03 -5.35 2.75
C ALA A 33 2.29 -4.37 3.67
N PHE A 34 2.21 -3.11 3.25
CA PHE A 34 1.50 -2.06 3.98
C PHE A 34 0.98 -0.97 3.05
N VAL A 35 0.01 -0.20 3.54
CA VAL A 35 -0.54 0.95 2.84
C VAL A 35 -0.18 2.21 3.62
N ILE A 36 0.34 3.20 2.92
CA ILE A 36 0.57 4.56 3.43
C ILE A 36 -0.36 5.55 2.74
N ASP A 37 -0.65 6.66 3.39
CA ASP A 37 -1.22 7.84 2.73
C ASP A 37 -0.13 8.73 2.13
N GLY A 38 -0.54 9.85 1.52
CA GLY A 38 0.34 10.83 0.92
C GLY A 38 1.27 11.52 1.93
N GLU A 39 0.98 11.50 3.24
CA GLU A 39 1.84 12.08 4.26
C GLU A 39 2.81 11.07 4.86
N GLY A 40 2.72 9.79 4.45
CA GLY A 40 3.59 8.72 4.94
C GLY A 40 3.05 8.01 6.18
N PHE A 41 1.82 8.31 6.62
CA PHE A 41 1.21 7.57 7.73
C PHE A 41 0.80 6.17 7.28
N ILE A 42 1.20 5.16 8.05
CA ILE A 42 0.79 3.78 7.82
C ILE A 42 -0.69 3.62 8.19
N ILE A 43 -1.53 3.45 7.16
CA ILE A 43 -2.97 3.19 7.31
C ILE A 43 -3.21 1.77 7.84
N SER A 44 -2.52 0.79 7.25
CA SER A 44 -2.59 -0.61 7.67
C SER A 44 -1.39 -1.41 7.18
N LYS A 45 -1.11 -2.54 7.82
CA LYS A 45 -0.01 -3.46 7.51
C LYS A 45 -0.47 -4.91 7.62
N GLY A 46 0.10 -5.79 6.80
CA GLY A 46 -0.17 -7.22 6.88
C GLY A 46 0.54 -7.86 8.07
N SER A 47 1.87 -7.86 8.01
CA SER A 47 2.77 -8.35 9.05
C SER A 47 4.22 -7.99 8.69
N GLY A 48 5.15 -8.24 9.61
CA GLY A 48 6.58 -7.92 9.47
C GLY A 48 7.00 -6.65 10.22
N LYS A 49 8.32 -6.53 10.44
CA LYS A 49 8.92 -5.28 10.94
C LYS A 49 9.08 -4.34 9.75
N ILE A 50 8.26 -3.29 9.71
CA ILE A 50 8.37 -2.20 8.75
C ILE A 50 9.22 -1.13 9.44
N PRO A 51 10.35 -0.69 8.86
CA PRO A 51 11.07 0.47 9.38
C PRO A 51 10.19 1.71 9.26
N ASP A 52 10.07 2.51 10.31
CA ASP A 52 9.24 3.73 10.28
C ASP A 52 9.74 4.72 9.21
N GLU A 53 11.06 4.86 9.10
CA GLU A 53 11.75 5.64 8.05
C GLU A 53 11.34 5.20 6.63
N LEU A 54 11.04 3.92 6.41
CA LEU A 54 10.66 3.43 5.09
C LEU A 54 9.29 3.98 4.67
N ALA A 55 8.37 4.23 5.59
CA ALA A 55 7.04 4.75 5.26
C ALA A 55 7.13 6.20 4.77
N GLU A 56 7.93 7.02 5.46
CA GLU A 56 8.20 8.41 5.09
C GLU A 56 8.89 8.50 3.73
N GLU A 57 9.96 7.74 3.53
CA GLU A 57 10.71 7.73 2.26
C GLU A 57 9.86 7.19 1.11
N ALA A 58 9.07 6.13 1.35
CA ALA A 58 8.17 5.61 0.33
C ALA A 58 7.10 6.64 -0.07
N SER A 59 6.63 7.46 0.87
CA SER A 59 5.70 8.55 0.59
C SER A 59 6.30 9.63 -0.29
N LEU A 60 7.53 10.06 0.02
CA LEU A 60 8.25 11.04 -0.80
C LEU A 60 8.44 10.55 -2.24
N ILE A 61 8.88 9.29 -2.40
CA ILE A 61 9.04 8.66 -3.71
C ILE A 61 7.71 8.59 -4.44
N ALA A 62 6.63 8.22 -3.75
CA ALA A 62 5.30 8.15 -4.33
C ALA A 62 4.79 9.53 -4.80
N LYS A 63 4.93 10.58 -3.98
CA LYS A 63 4.58 11.95 -4.36
C LYS A 63 5.37 12.42 -5.60
N MET A 64 6.68 12.13 -5.63
CA MET A 64 7.51 12.48 -6.78
C MET A 64 7.07 11.75 -8.05
N ALA A 65 6.86 10.44 -7.97
CA ALA A 65 6.55 9.64 -9.15
C ALA A 65 5.11 9.83 -9.65
N PHE A 66 4.12 9.87 -8.75
CA PHE A 66 2.71 9.76 -9.12
C PHE A 66 1.94 11.07 -9.10
N LEU A 67 2.54 12.15 -8.58
CA LEU A 67 1.94 13.49 -8.64
C LEU A 67 2.81 14.40 -9.51
N ARG A 68 4.11 14.51 -9.21
CA ARG A 68 4.97 15.48 -9.90
C ARG A 68 5.39 15.01 -11.30
N LEU A 69 5.89 13.78 -11.42
CA LEU A 69 6.40 13.30 -12.70
C LEU A 69 5.27 13.14 -13.74
N SER A 70 4.07 12.74 -13.31
CA SER A 70 2.87 12.63 -14.16
C SER A 70 2.44 13.96 -14.79
N GLU A 71 2.80 15.10 -14.22
CA GLU A 71 2.55 16.41 -14.84
C GLU A 71 3.54 16.73 -15.98
N ILE A 72 4.67 16.02 -16.02
CA ILE A 72 5.79 16.29 -16.93
C ILE A 72 5.83 15.29 -18.08
N ILE A 73 5.45 14.04 -17.82
CA ILE A 73 5.47 12.97 -18.82
C ILE A 73 4.10 12.77 -19.46
N ASP A 74 4.07 12.29 -20.70
CA ASP A 74 2.85 11.85 -21.36
C ASP A 74 2.43 10.46 -20.83
N GLY A 75 1.80 10.44 -19.65
CA GLY A 75 1.21 9.24 -19.06
C GLY A 75 1.22 9.19 -17.52
N GLU A 76 0.53 8.19 -16.99
CA GLU A 76 0.41 7.96 -15.55
C GLU A 76 1.31 6.78 -15.10
N PRO A 77 2.30 7.01 -14.22
CA PRO A 77 3.11 5.93 -13.68
C PRO A 77 2.25 4.96 -12.87
N THR A 78 2.42 3.66 -13.14
CA THR A 78 1.59 2.61 -12.52
C THR A 78 2.28 1.92 -11.34
N GLU A 79 3.61 1.94 -11.27
CA GLU A 79 4.39 1.46 -10.14
C GLU A 79 5.80 2.07 -10.13
N VAL A 80 6.39 2.18 -8.94
CA VAL A 80 7.83 2.38 -8.76
C VAL A 80 8.43 1.08 -8.27
N THR A 81 9.52 0.64 -8.90
CA THR A 81 10.26 -0.56 -8.48
C THR A 81 11.66 -0.18 -8.07
N ILE A 82 12.02 -0.48 -6.82
CA ILE A 82 13.35 -0.27 -6.25
C ILE A 82 14.04 -1.64 -6.17
N PRO A 83 14.93 -1.99 -7.11
CA PRO A 83 15.67 -3.24 -7.05
C PRO A 83 16.69 -3.22 -5.90
N LEU A 84 16.83 -4.35 -5.22
CA LEU A 84 17.80 -4.57 -4.15
C LEU A 84 18.72 -5.71 -4.57
N TYR A 85 20.00 -5.39 -4.82
CA TYR A 85 20.97 -6.35 -5.35
C TYR A 85 21.05 -7.61 -4.48
N GLY A 86 20.81 -8.78 -5.10
CA GLY A 86 20.77 -10.08 -4.42
C GLY A 86 19.62 -10.29 -3.42
N LYS A 87 18.76 -9.29 -3.19
CA LYS A 87 17.71 -9.32 -2.15
C LYS A 87 16.30 -9.22 -2.73
N GLY A 88 16.11 -8.87 -4.00
CA GLY A 88 14.80 -8.77 -4.63
C GLY A 88 14.44 -7.31 -4.93
N LYS A 89 13.24 -6.85 -4.55
CA LYS A 89 12.82 -5.46 -4.78
C LYS A 89 11.77 -4.96 -3.78
N ILE A 90 11.62 -3.64 -3.71
CA ILE A 90 10.47 -2.96 -3.10
C ILE A 90 9.63 -2.40 -4.24
N VAL A 91 8.31 -2.56 -4.17
CA VAL A 91 7.37 -2.04 -5.15
C VAL A 91 6.39 -1.12 -4.46
N LEU A 92 6.20 0.07 -5.03
CA LEU A 92 5.21 1.06 -4.64
C LEU A 92 4.16 1.13 -5.73
N ARG A 93 2.88 0.97 -5.37
CA ARG A 93 1.74 1.10 -6.29
C ARG A 93 0.79 2.18 -5.82
N PRO A 94 0.54 3.21 -6.64
CA PRO A 94 -0.32 4.31 -6.27
C PRO A 94 -1.79 3.90 -6.32
N MET A 95 -2.58 4.47 -5.43
CA MET A 95 -4.03 4.37 -5.40
C MET A 95 -4.58 5.75 -5.09
N VAL A 96 -4.87 6.52 -6.14
CA VAL A 96 -5.54 7.83 -6.01
C VAL A 96 -7.04 7.61 -5.83
N LEU A 97 -7.60 8.18 -4.76
CA LEU A 97 -9.01 8.10 -4.37
C LEU A 97 -9.44 9.45 -3.81
N ASP A 98 -10.48 10.06 -4.40
CA ASP A 98 -11.02 11.35 -3.95
C ASP A 98 -9.93 12.41 -3.71
N ASP A 99 -9.03 12.57 -4.69
CA ASP A 99 -7.86 13.46 -4.67
C ASP A 99 -6.80 13.17 -3.59
N MET A 100 -6.94 12.07 -2.85
CA MET A 100 -5.94 11.58 -1.90
C MET A 100 -5.08 10.47 -2.50
N LEU A 101 -3.77 10.57 -2.34
CA LEU A 101 -2.82 9.53 -2.71
C LEU A 101 -2.69 8.51 -1.58
N PHE A 102 -3.01 7.25 -1.88
CA PHE A 102 -2.57 6.11 -1.08
C PHE A 102 -1.52 5.32 -1.85
N THR A 103 -0.60 4.67 -1.15
CA THR A 103 0.42 3.84 -1.79
C THR A 103 0.51 2.48 -1.11
N LEU A 104 0.37 1.41 -1.91
CA LEU A 104 0.67 0.05 -1.47
C LEU A 104 2.18 -0.16 -1.60
N VAL A 105 2.84 -0.45 -0.48
CA VAL A 105 4.27 -0.76 -0.42
C VAL A 105 4.43 -2.25 -0.15
N VAL A 106 5.19 -2.94 -1.01
CA VAL A 106 5.40 -4.39 -0.91
C VAL A 106 6.86 -4.74 -1.10
N ARG A 107 7.37 -5.62 -0.24
CA ARG A 107 8.70 -6.22 -0.39
C ARG A 107 8.62 -7.59 -1.01
N ILE A 108 9.27 -7.70 -2.16
CA ILE A 108 9.20 -8.86 -3.04
C ILE A 108 10.56 -9.57 -2.99
N PRO A 109 10.61 -10.85 -2.58
CA PRO A 109 11.85 -11.61 -2.57
C PRO A 109 12.34 -11.86 -4.01
N HIS A 110 13.63 -12.17 -4.12
CA HIS A 110 14.27 -12.44 -5.40
C HIS A 110 13.57 -13.58 -6.16
N GLY A 111 13.42 -13.43 -7.49
CA GLY A 111 12.82 -14.44 -8.36
C GLY A 111 11.28 -14.57 -8.28
N LYS A 112 10.59 -13.82 -7.42
CA LYS A 112 9.13 -13.91 -7.28
C LYS A 112 8.38 -13.08 -8.34
N PHE A 113 7.50 -13.73 -9.08
CA PHE A 113 6.53 -13.05 -9.95
C PHE A 113 5.39 -12.44 -9.13
N TYR A 114 5.05 -11.17 -9.40
CA TYR A 114 4.12 -10.42 -8.55
C TYR A 114 3.01 -9.67 -9.29
N LYS A 115 3.23 -9.27 -10.55
CA LYS A 115 2.36 -8.30 -11.24
C LYS A 115 0.88 -8.67 -11.22
N ARG A 116 0.53 -9.91 -11.58
CA ARG A 116 -0.86 -10.38 -11.62
C ARG A 116 -1.49 -10.45 -10.23
N PHE A 117 -0.74 -10.96 -9.25
CA PHE A 117 -1.22 -11.11 -7.88
C PHE A 117 -1.44 -9.74 -7.21
N LEU A 118 -0.45 -8.84 -7.27
CA LEU A 118 -0.58 -7.50 -6.70
C LEU A 118 -1.68 -6.69 -7.37
N SER A 119 -1.90 -6.85 -8.68
CA SER A 119 -3.00 -6.15 -9.36
C SER A 119 -4.38 -6.62 -8.87
N ARG A 120 -4.53 -7.87 -8.43
CA ARG A 120 -5.76 -8.35 -7.78
C ARG A 120 -5.91 -7.74 -6.39
N MET A 121 -4.85 -7.80 -5.59
CA MET A 121 -4.86 -7.26 -4.21
C MET A 121 -5.10 -5.75 -4.19
N GLU A 122 -4.54 -5.02 -5.16
CA GLU A 122 -4.76 -3.59 -5.33
C GLU A 122 -6.25 -3.26 -5.57
N LYS A 123 -6.96 -4.06 -6.39
CA LYS A 123 -8.41 -3.89 -6.59
C LYS A 123 -9.18 -4.08 -5.29
N ASP A 124 -8.83 -5.11 -4.51
CA ASP A 124 -9.47 -5.39 -3.22
C ASP A 124 -9.21 -4.24 -2.22
N ILE A 125 -7.99 -3.71 -2.18
CA ILE A 125 -7.61 -2.56 -1.34
C ILE A 125 -8.35 -1.29 -1.77
N ARG A 126 -8.38 -0.97 -3.07
CA ARG A 126 -9.11 0.20 -3.59
C ARG A 126 -10.60 0.12 -3.25
N SER A 127 -11.21 -1.06 -3.40
CA SER A 127 -12.62 -1.27 -3.04
C SER A 127 -12.87 -1.04 -1.56
N PHE A 128 -11.94 -1.46 -0.70
CA PHE A 128 -12.02 -1.20 0.73
C PHE A 128 -11.93 0.30 1.05
N LEU A 129 -10.94 1.00 0.48
CA LEU A 129 -10.70 2.41 0.73
C LEU A 129 -11.86 3.31 0.24
N LYS A 130 -12.51 2.97 -0.89
CA LYS A 130 -13.72 3.68 -1.38
C LYS A 130 -14.96 3.47 -0.50
N GLY A 131 -15.04 2.36 0.22
CA GLY A 131 -16.15 2.04 1.12
C GLY A 131 -15.90 2.44 2.58
N ALA A 132 -14.77 3.08 2.88
CA ALA A 132 -14.32 3.43 4.23
C ALA A 132 -15.02 4.67 4.79
#